data_AF-A0AAV1DUH7-F1
#
_entry.id   AF-A0AAV1DUH7-F1
#
_cell.length_a   1.000
_cell.length_b   1.000
_cell.length_c   1.000
_cell.angle_alpha   90.00
_cell.angle_beta   90.00
_cell.angle_gamma   90.00
#
_symmetry.space_group_name_H-M   'P 1'
#
loop_
_entity.id
_entity.type
_entity.pdbx_description
1 polymer ?
#
loop_
_entity_poly.entity_id
_entity_poly.type
_entity_poly.pdbx_seq_one_letter_code
_entity_poly.pdbx_strand_id
1 'polypeptide(L)'
;MPGLIAPSDYSREPPRHPCLKINAKEPFNAEPPRAALVASYVTPVDYFYKRNHGPIPIVEDIERYSVIITGLIDNSKDIFMKDIWSLPKHTVTATLQCAGNRRTAMSKTRKVRGVGWDVSALGNAVWGGAKLADVLELVGIPKLTKSTPSGGKHVEFVSIDKCKEENGGPYKASIPLIQATNPEADVLLAYEMNGEPLNRDHGYPLRVVVPGVIGARSVKWLDSINIIAEECQGFFMQKDYKMFPPTVDWDNINWSTRKPQMDFPVQSAICSLEDVNHIKPGKVSML
;
A
#
# COMPACT_ATOMS: atom_id res chain seq x y z
N MET A 1 -24.51 7.40 9.55
CA MET A 1 -23.91 6.24 8.85
C MET A 1 -22.54 6.66 8.38
N PRO A 2 -21.50 5.82 8.53
CA PRO A 2 -20.16 6.14 8.02
C PRO A 2 -20.23 6.39 6.51
N GLY A 3 -19.49 7.38 6.00
CA GLY A 3 -19.48 7.74 4.57
C GLY A 3 -18.90 6.68 3.63
N LEU A 4 -18.36 5.59 4.20
CA LEU A 4 -17.67 4.50 3.52
C LEU A 4 -18.26 3.16 3.99
N ILE A 5 -18.50 2.24 3.06
CA ILE A 5 -18.94 0.87 3.34
C ILE A 5 -17.86 -0.12 2.92
N ALA A 6 -17.65 -1.12 3.77
CA ALA A 6 -16.82 -2.28 3.50
C ALA A 6 -17.67 -3.53 3.19
N PRO A 7 -17.78 -3.92 1.91
CA PRO A 7 -18.47 -5.14 1.52
C PRO A 7 -17.83 -6.39 2.13
N SER A 8 -18.63 -7.43 2.36
CA SER A 8 -18.16 -8.77 2.73
C SER A 8 -18.10 -9.74 1.54
N ASP A 9 -18.55 -9.30 0.36
CA ASP A 9 -18.54 -10.05 -0.90
C ASP A 9 -18.03 -9.18 -2.06
N TYR A 10 -17.83 -9.81 -3.22
CA TYR A 10 -17.22 -9.21 -4.40
C TYR A 10 -18.23 -8.75 -5.48
N SER A 11 -19.52 -8.62 -5.14
CA SER A 11 -20.58 -8.30 -6.12
C SER A 11 -20.49 -6.87 -6.69
N ARG A 12 -19.86 -5.94 -5.96
CA ARG A 12 -19.76 -4.51 -6.30
C ARG A 12 -18.32 -4.06 -6.60
N GLU A 13 -17.51 -5.00 -7.07
CA GLU A 13 -16.15 -4.77 -7.51
C GLU A 13 -16.10 -3.77 -8.69
N PRO A 14 -15.15 -2.82 -8.73
CA PRO A 14 -15.01 -1.90 -9.87
C PRO A 14 -14.60 -2.64 -11.15
N PRO A 15 -14.88 -2.08 -12.34
CA PRO A 15 -14.33 -2.59 -13.60
C PRO A 15 -12.82 -2.33 -13.67
N ARG A 16 -12.09 -3.17 -14.40
CA ARG A 16 -10.65 -3.01 -14.64
C ARG A 16 -10.31 -3.19 -16.11
N HIS A 17 -9.19 -2.61 -16.51
CA HIS A 17 -8.70 -2.72 -17.87
C HIS A 17 -8.45 -4.19 -18.27
N PRO A 18 -8.93 -4.65 -19.44
CA PRO A 18 -8.91 -6.07 -19.82
C PRO A 18 -7.52 -6.63 -20.11
N CYS A 19 -6.52 -5.76 -20.36
CA CYS A 19 -5.15 -6.20 -20.63
C CYS A 19 -4.40 -6.68 -19.38
N LEU A 20 -4.94 -6.47 -18.17
CA LEU A 20 -4.26 -6.86 -16.94
C LEU A 20 -4.13 -8.39 -16.86
N LYS A 21 -2.96 -8.86 -16.46
CA LYS A 21 -2.72 -10.26 -16.12
C LYS A 21 -3.29 -10.52 -14.73
N ILE A 22 -4.44 -11.19 -14.68
CA ILE A 22 -5.14 -11.51 -13.43
C ILE A 22 -4.47 -12.73 -12.78
N ASN A 23 -3.86 -12.53 -11.62
CA ASN A 23 -3.22 -13.58 -10.83
C ASN A 23 -4.18 -14.19 -9.79
N ALA A 24 -5.16 -13.41 -9.32
CA ALA A 24 -6.31 -13.90 -8.55
C ALA A 24 -7.51 -12.96 -8.78
N LYS A 25 -8.71 -13.53 -8.86
CA LYS A 25 -9.95 -12.76 -9.10
C LYS A 25 -10.53 -12.18 -7.82
N GLU A 26 -10.56 -12.98 -6.75
CA GLU A 26 -11.22 -12.65 -5.48
C GLU A 26 -10.34 -13.10 -4.29
N PRO A 27 -9.71 -12.17 -3.56
CA PRO A 27 -9.64 -10.73 -3.84
C PRO A 27 -8.86 -10.43 -5.13
N PHE A 28 -9.20 -9.31 -5.78
CA PHE A 28 -8.64 -8.97 -7.08
C PHE A 28 -7.13 -8.65 -6.98
N ASN A 29 -6.31 -9.40 -7.71
CA ASN A 29 -4.87 -9.20 -7.78
C ASN A 29 -4.38 -9.36 -9.22
N ALA A 30 -3.82 -8.29 -9.78
CA ALA A 30 -3.40 -8.26 -11.18
C ALA A 30 -2.22 -7.33 -11.41
N GLU A 31 -1.43 -7.61 -12.44
CA GLU A 31 -0.29 -6.81 -12.90
C GLU A 31 -0.43 -6.45 -14.38
N PRO A 32 0.17 -5.35 -14.86
CA PRO A 32 0.18 -5.04 -16.29
C PRO A 32 1.08 -6.02 -17.06
N PRO A 33 0.84 -6.19 -18.37
CA PRO A 33 1.83 -6.79 -19.27
C PRO A 33 3.19 -6.09 -19.17
N ARG A 34 4.30 -6.82 -19.33
CA ARG A 34 5.67 -6.29 -19.19
C ARG A 34 5.92 -5.04 -20.04
N ALA A 35 5.53 -5.09 -21.31
CA ALA A 35 5.68 -3.96 -22.22
C ALA A 35 4.88 -2.72 -21.79
N ALA A 36 3.70 -2.90 -21.19
CA ALA A 36 2.88 -1.80 -20.69
C ALA A 36 3.45 -1.18 -19.40
N LEU A 37 4.17 -1.97 -18.57
CA LEU A 37 4.81 -1.48 -17.35
C LEU A 37 5.82 -0.37 -17.64
N VAL A 38 6.63 -0.53 -18.69
CA VAL A 38 7.76 0.35 -19.01
C VAL A 38 7.49 1.31 -20.17
N ALA A 39 6.24 1.38 -20.64
CA ALA A 39 5.87 2.26 -21.74
C ALA A 39 6.03 3.76 -21.41
N SER A 40 5.99 4.12 -20.13
CA SER A 40 6.19 5.48 -19.64
C SER A 40 6.77 5.48 -18.23
N TYR A 41 7.47 6.56 -17.87
CA TYR A 41 8.04 6.72 -16.52
C TYR A 41 6.95 6.79 -15.44
N VAL A 42 5.83 7.47 -15.71
CA VAL A 42 4.63 7.46 -14.88
C VAL A 42 3.68 6.43 -15.44
N THR A 43 3.38 5.39 -14.66
CA THR A 43 2.48 4.31 -15.04
C THR A 43 1.03 4.82 -15.11
N PRO A 44 0.33 4.64 -16.24
CA PRO A 44 -1.10 4.95 -16.33
C PRO A 44 -1.90 4.19 -15.27
N VAL A 45 -2.93 4.83 -14.69
CA VAL A 45 -3.72 4.25 -13.58
C VAL A 45 -4.34 2.90 -13.97
N ASP A 46 -4.78 2.76 -15.22
CA ASP A 46 -5.33 1.52 -15.77
C ASP A 46 -4.33 0.35 -15.71
N TYR A 47 -3.04 0.65 -15.85
CA TYR A 47 -1.95 -0.33 -15.88
C TYR A 47 -1.22 -0.45 -14.54
N PHE A 48 -1.42 0.46 -13.59
CA PHE A 48 -0.84 0.33 -12.26
C PHE A 48 -1.30 -0.96 -11.59
N TYR A 49 -0.38 -1.78 -11.05
CA TYR A 49 -0.75 -3.09 -10.48
C TYR A 49 -1.80 -2.98 -9.36
N LYS A 50 -2.67 -3.97 -9.25
CA LYS A 50 -3.71 -4.03 -8.22
C LYS A 50 -3.41 -5.19 -7.27
N ARG A 51 -3.22 -4.89 -5.97
CA ARG A 51 -3.13 -5.90 -4.90
C ARG A 51 -4.19 -5.61 -3.85
N ASN A 52 -5.09 -6.56 -3.62
CA ASN A 52 -6.15 -6.50 -2.62
C ASN A 52 -6.18 -7.75 -1.75
N HIS A 53 -6.52 -7.61 -0.46
CA HIS A 53 -6.69 -8.72 0.50
C HIS A 53 -8.17 -9.01 0.78
N GLY A 54 -9.08 -8.09 0.45
CA GLY A 54 -10.52 -8.24 0.57
C GLY A 54 -11.28 -7.52 -0.54
N PRO A 55 -12.62 -7.48 -0.45
CA PRO A 55 -13.47 -6.69 -1.35
C PRO A 55 -13.17 -5.19 -1.29
N ILE A 56 -13.38 -4.49 -2.41
CA ILE A 56 -13.08 -3.05 -2.51
C ILE A 56 -14.18 -2.21 -1.84
N PRO A 57 -13.85 -1.36 -0.84
CA PRO A 57 -14.79 -0.42 -0.23
C PRO A 57 -15.51 0.51 -1.22
N ILE A 58 -16.63 1.06 -0.76
CA ILE A 58 -17.54 1.90 -1.54
C ILE A 58 -17.82 3.17 -0.75
N VAL A 59 -17.57 4.33 -1.34
CA VAL A 59 -18.00 5.62 -0.80
C VAL A 59 -19.49 5.78 -1.09
N GLU A 60 -20.29 5.94 -0.03
CA GLU A 60 -21.70 6.29 -0.14
C GLU A 60 -21.90 7.81 -0.04
N ASP A 61 -21.16 8.45 0.86
CA ASP A 61 -21.27 9.88 1.12
C ASP A 61 -19.89 10.43 1.51
N ILE A 62 -19.27 11.16 0.59
CA ILE A 62 -17.93 11.72 0.77
C ILE A 62 -17.89 12.80 1.86
N GLU A 63 -18.99 13.54 2.06
CA GLU A 63 -19.07 14.61 3.07
C GLU A 63 -19.15 14.04 4.49
N ARG A 64 -19.59 12.79 4.62
CA ARG A 64 -19.62 12.05 5.90
C ARG A 64 -18.40 11.18 6.14
N TYR A 65 -17.54 11.02 5.14
CA TYR A 65 -16.31 10.27 5.32
C TYR A 65 -15.31 11.09 6.14
N SER A 66 -14.75 10.44 7.16
CA SER A 66 -13.71 10.99 8.01
C SER A 66 -12.73 9.90 8.40
N VAL A 67 -11.53 10.32 8.77
CA VAL A 67 -10.51 9.46 9.38
C VAL A 67 -10.34 9.88 10.83
N ILE A 68 -10.45 8.92 11.74
CA ILE A 68 -10.24 9.17 13.17
C ILE A 68 -8.76 9.12 13.48
N ILE A 69 -8.19 10.20 14.02
CA ILE A 69 -6.85 10.18 14.60
C ILE A 69 -6.98 9.98 16.12
N THR A 70 -6.38 8.92 16.65
CA THR A 70 -6.56 8.52 18.07
C THR A 70 -5.34 7.78 18.64
N GLY A 71 -5.46 7.21 19.83
CA GLY A 71 -4.40 6.46 20.51
C GLY A 71 -3.68 7.29 21.57
N LEU A 72 -2.34 7.21 21.60
CA LEU A 72 -1.47 7.85 22.60
C LEU A 72 -1.23 9.33 22.29
N ILE A 73 -2.33 10.08 22.22
CA ILE A 73 -2.42 11.54 22.01
C ILE A 73 -3.43 12.14 22.97
N ASP A 74 -3.33 13.45 23.22
CA ASP A 74 -4.20 14.13 24.20
C ASP A 74 -5.64 14.28 23.70
N ASN A 75 -5.82 14.56 22.41
CA ASN A 75 -7.13 14.83 21.83
C ASN A 75 -7.31 14.04 20.53
N SER A 76 -8.11 12.98 20.59
CA SER A 76 -8.57 12.28 19.39
C SER A 76 -9.45 13.22 18.54
N LYS A 77 -9.34 13.10 17.22
CA LYS A 77 -10.02 14.01 16.30
C LYS A 77 -10.47 13.29 15.03
N ASP A 78 -11.73 13.50 14.66
CA ASP A 78 -12.24 13.18 13.33
C ASP A 78 -11.74 14.23 12.34
N ILE A 79 -11.10 13.78 11.26
CA ILE A 79 -10.65 14.62 10.15
C ILE A 79 -11.47 14.26 8.92
N PHE A 80 -12.29 15.19 8.44
CA PHE A 80 -13.10 15.01 7.25
C PHE A 80 -12.30 15.35 5.98
N MET A 81 -12.77 14.94 4.80
CA MET A 81 -12.07 15.27 3.54
C MET A 81 -11.88 16.77 3.33
N LYS A 82 -12.87 17.59 3.72
CA LYS A 82 -12.75 19.06 3.67
C LYS A 82 -11.56 19.59 4.48
N ASP A 83 -11.24 18.94 5.60
CA ASP A 83 -10.12 19.33 6.46
C ASP A 83 -8.80 18.92 5.79
N ILE A 84 -8.75 17.74 5.18
CA ILE A 84 -7.59 17.25 4.42
C ILE A 84 -7.32 18.11 3.18
N TRP A 85 -8.36 18.47 2.43
CA TRP A 85 -8.25 19.35 1.26
C TRP A 85 -7.85 20.79 1.61
N SER A 86 -8.09 21.21 2.86
CA SER A 86 -7.68 22.54 3.33
C SER A 86 -6.18 22.64 3.68
N LEU A 87 -5.51 21.51 3.87
CA LEU A 87 -4.07 21.46 4.13
C LEU A 87 -3.24 21.75 2.86
N PRO A 88 -1.98 22.19 3.01
CA PRO A 88 -1.06 22.34 1.88
C PRO A 88 -0.99 21.04 1.06
N LYS A 89 -1.35 21.14 -0.22
CA LYS A 89 -1.24 20.02 -1.16
C LYS A 89 0.22 19.84 -1.56
N HIS A 90 0.70 18.61 -1.43
CA HIS A 90 2.00 18.18 -1.92
C HIS A 90 1.84 17.14 -3.02
N THR A 91 2.83 17.10 -3.90
CA THR A 91 2.89 16.13 -4.99
C THR A 91 4.21 15.38 -4.91
N VAL A 92 4.12 14.05 -4.80
CA VAL A 92 5.29 13.17 -4.65
C VAL A 92 5.23 12.10 -5.73
N THR A 93 6.28 12.02 -6.56
CA THR A 93 6.42 10.90 -7.50
C THR A 93 7.05 9.73 -6.76
N ALA A 94 6.31 8.63 -6.62
CA ALA A 94 6.77 7.46 -5.88
C ALA A 94 6.33 6.15 -6.54
N THR A 95 7.28 5.22 -6.62
CA THR A 95 7.03 3.83 -6.99
C THR A 95 6.51 3.05 -5.80
N LEU A 96 5.38 2.37 -5.98
CA LEU A 96 4.98 1.30 -5.07
C LEU A 96 5.41 -0.03 -5.66
N GLN A 97 6.21 -0.78 -4.90
CA GLN A 97 6.59 -2.15 -5.24
C GLN A 97 5.98 -3.13 -4.25
N CYS A 98 5.27 -4.14 -4.74
CA CYS A 98 4.80 -5.24 -3.91
C CYS A 98 5.98 -6.07 -3.42
N ALA A 99 6.01 -6.43 -2.13
CA ALA A 99 7.00 -7.37 -1.61
C ALA A 99 6.91 -8.77 -2.26
N GLY A 100 5.77 -9.10 -2.88
CA GLY A 100 5.58 -10.32 -3.66
C GLY A 100 6.08 -10.25 -5.11
N ASN A 101 6.62 -9.12 -5.57
CA ASN A 101 7.10 -8.98 -6.95
C ASN A 101 8.11 -10.09 -7.31
N ARG A 102 8.02 -10.65 -8.52
CA ARG A 102 8.87 -11.76 -9.02
C ARG A 102 8.75 -13.09 -8.27
N ARG A 103 7.74 -13.27 -7.41
CA ARG A 103 7.52 -14.51 -6.64
C ARG A 103 7.43 -15.75 -7.52
N THR A 104 6.83 -15.66 -8.70
CA THR A 104 6.63 -16.84 -9.57
C THR A 104 7.96 -17.47 -9.96
N ALA A 105 9.00 -16.67 -10.25
CA ALA A 105 10.33 -17.18 -10.55
C ALA A 105 10.96 -17.91 -9.35
N MET A 106 10.82 -17.37 -8.13
CA MET A 106 11.27 -18.05 -6.91
C MET A 106 10.56 -19.39 -6.70
N SER A 107 9.24 -19.44 -6.99
CA SER A 107 8.42 -20.64 -6.88
C SER A 107 8.81 -21.75 -7.87
N LYS A 108 9.45 -21.41 -9.00
CA LYS A 108 10.01 -22.40 -9.96
C LYS A 108 11.17 -23.19 -9.34
N THR A 109 11.97 -22.58 -8.46
CA THR A 109 13.10 -23.25 -7.78
C THR A 109 12.62 -24.07 -6.59
N ARG A 110 11.79 -23.47 -5.72
CA ARG A 110 11.16 -24.15 -4.59
C ARG A 110 9.79 -23.55 -4.35
N LYS A 111 8.75 -24.38 -4.36
CA LYS A 111 7.36 -23.90 -4.28
C LYS A 111 7.13 -23.06 -3.03
N VAL A 112 6.60 -21.86 -3.22
CA VAL A 112 6.18 -20.94 -2.14
C VAL A 112 4.66 -20.75 -2.16
N ARG A 113 4.05 -20.48 -1.00
CA ARG A 113 2.63 -20.13 -0.90
C ARG A 113 2.44 -18.62 -1.13
N GLY A 114 1.40 -18.25 -1.86
CA GLY A 114 1.03 -16.86 -2.14
C GLY A 114 0.60 -16.64 -3.59
N VAL A 115 -0.02 -15.49 -3.86
CA VAL A 115 -0.37 -15.07 -5.22
C VAL A 115 0.90 -15.03 -6.08
N GLY A 116 0.87 -15.66 -7.25
CA GLY A 116 1.95 -15.61 -8.21
C GLY A 116 2.07 -14.20 -8.80
N TRP A 117 3.29 -13.70 -8.91
CA TRP A 117 3.59 -12.44 -9.57
C TRP A 117 4.75 -12.65 -10.53
N ASP A 118 4.62 -12.12 -11.73
CA ASP A 118 5.72 -12.01 -12.67
C ASP A 118 6.59 -10.79 -12.29
N VAL A 119 7.08 -10.02 -13.25
CA VAL A 119 8.00 -8.90 -13.00
C VAL A 119 7.30 -7.57 -12.77
N SER A 120 5.97 -7.50 -12.87
CA SER A 120 5.20 -6.26 -12.99
C SER A 120 4.35 -5.93 -11.75
N ALA A 121 4.65 -6.50 -10.58
CA ALA A 121 3.96 -6.14 -9.33
C ALA A 121 4.52 -4.83 -8.72
N LEU A 122 4.66 -3.81 -9.56
CA LEU A 122 5.06 -2.44 -9.19
C LEU A 122 4.44 -1.43 -10.15
N GLY A 123 4.48 -0.16 -9.77
CA GLY A 123 4.10 0.97 -10.63
C GLY A 123 4.60 2.29 -10.05
N ASN A 124 4.92 3.24 -10.91
CA ASN A 124 5.36 4.59 -10.52
C ASN A 124 4.25 5.60 -10.81
N ALA A 125 3.87 6.39 -9.82
CA ALA A 125 2.78 7.35 -9.95
C ALA A 125 3.11 8.67 -9.27
N VAL A 126 2.42 9.72 -9.70
CA VAL A 126 2.45 11.05 -9.09
C VAL A 126 1.31 11.13 -8.09
N TRP A 127 1.63 11.08 -6.80
CA TRP A 127 0.64 11.08 -5.71
C TRP A 127 0.39 12.49 -5.23
N GLY A 128 -0.88 12.90 -5.12
CA GLY A 128 -1.29 14.21 -4.60
C GLY A 128 -2.02 14.06 -3.27
N GLY A 129 -1.62 14.84 -2.27
CA GLY A 129 -2.17 14.70 -0.92
C GLY A 129 -1.65 15.71 0.09
N ALA A 130 -2.13 15.58 1.33
CA ALA A 130 -1.56 16.27 2.48
C ALA A 130 -0.39 15.47 3.06
N LYS A 131 0.67 16.13 3.53
CA LYS A 131 1.73 15.42 4.28
C LYS A 131 1.18 14.90 5.59
N LEU A 132 1.49 13.66 5.92
CA LEU A 132 1.10 13.06 7.20
C LEU A 132 1.67 13.86 8.38
N ALA A 133 2.87 14.42 8.24
CA ALA A 133 3.48 15.27 9.26
C ALA A 133 2.63 16.53 9.57
N ASP A 134 2.02 17.16 8.56
CA ASP A 134 1.16 18.33 8.76
C ASP A 134 -0.18 17.93 9.41
N VAL A 135 -0.72 16.77 9.02
CA VAL A 135 -1.94 16.21 9.63
C VAL A 135 -1.72 15.88 11.11
N LEU A 136 -0.56 15.29 11.46
CA LEU A 136 -0.22 14.97 12.85
C LEU A 136 0.04 16.23 13.69
N GLU A 137 0.53 17.31 13.08
CA GLU A 137 0.68 18.62 13.75
C GLU A 137 -0.68 19.21 14.17
N LEU A 138 -1.75 18.98 13.39
CA LEU A 138 -3.12 19.40 13.75
C LEU A 138 -3.66 18.76 15.03
N VAL A 139 -3.11 17.60 15.43
CA VAL A 139 -3.49 16.89 16.67
C VAL A 139 -2.42 17.02 17.75
N GLY A 140 -1.51 17.99 17.61
CA GLY A 140 -0.53 18.33 18.63
C GLY A 140 0.73 17.46 18.64
N ILE A 141 1.02 16.72 17.57
CA ILE A 141 2.30 16.00 17.41
C ILE A 141 3.23 16.84 16.52
N PRO A 142 4.28 17.47 17.07
CA PRO A 142 5.20 18.27 16.27
C PRO A 142 5.97 17.43 15.24
N LYS A 143 6.47 18.11 14.21
CA LYS A 143 7.41 17.53 13.23
C LYS A 143 8.66 16.99 13.92
N LEU A 144 9.26 15.95 13.33
CA LEU A 144 10.47 15.27 13.82
C LEU A 144 10.33 14.63 15.21
N THR A 145 9.11 14.31 15.64
CA THR A 145 8.84 13.65 16.92
C THR A 145 9.15 12.15 16.87
N LYS A 146 9.99 11.68 17.80
CA LYS A 146 10.31 10.25 17.95
C LYS A 146 9.34 9.50 18.87
N SER A 147 8.83 10.18 19.89
CA SER A 147 7.79 9.65 20.78
C SER A 147 6.88 10.75 21.32
N THR A 148 5.60 10.46 21.51
CA THR A 148 4.68 11.36 22.24
C THR A 148 4.93 11.30 23.75
N PRO A 149 4.51 12.31 24.54
CA PRO A 149 4.58 12.25 26.01
C PRO A 149 3.89 11.02 26.61
N SER A 150 2.81 10.56 25.97
CA SER A 150 2.06 9.34 26.33
C SER A 150 2.74 8.05 25.85
N GLY A 151 3.96 8.11 25.34
CA GLY A 151 4.77 6.94 24.97
C GLY A 151 4.50 6.36 23.59
N GLY A 152 3.73 7.04 22.73
CA GLY A 152 3.49 6.60 21.35
C GLY A 152 4.73 6.72 20.48
N LYS A 153 5.12 5.66 19.77
CA LYS A 153 6.35 5.60 18.95
C LYS A 153 6.09 5.13 17.51
N HIS A 154 4.87 4.70 17.21
CA HIS A 154 4.44 4.22 15.90
C HIS A 154 3.10 4.84 15.51
N VAL A 155 2.88 4.92 14.20
CA VAL A 155 1.60 5.33 13.60
C VAL A 155 1.03 4.13 12.85
N GLU A 156 -0.06 3.57 13.36
CA GLU A 156 -0.84 2.53 12.71
C GLU A 156 -1.91 3.15 11.81
N PHE A 157 -2.07 2.56 10.64
CA PHE A 157 -3.07 2.90 9.65
C PHE A 157 -4.02 1.73 9.53
N VAL A 158 -5.31 1.99 9.74
CA VAL A 158 -6.37 1.00 9.69
C VAL A 158 -7.22 1.30 8.46
N SER A 159 -7.38 0.31 7.59
CA SER A 159 -8.32 0.33 6.47
C SER A 159 -9.73 0.02 6.97
N ILE A 160 -10.77 0.37 6.21
CA ILE A 160 -12.13 -0.11 6.48
C ILE A 160 -12.40 -1.52 5.92
N ASP A 161 -11.57 -2.01 5.00
CA ASP A 161 -11.80 -3.26 4.27
C ASP A 161 -11.94 -4.50 5.16
N LYS A 162 -12.34 -5.63 4.57
CA LYS A 162 -12.53 -6.89 5.32
C LYS A 162 -11.64 -7.97 4.75
N CYS A 163 -10.67 -8.41 5.54
CA CYS A 163 -9.69 -9.42 5.17
C CYS A 163 -10.02 -10.75 5.84
N LYS A 164 -9.97 -11.85 5.07
CA LYS A 164 -10.14 -13.20 5.63
C LYS A 164 -9.05 -13.54 6.66
N GLU A 165 -7.83 -13.03 6.45
CA GLU A 165 -6.68 -13.25 7.32
C GLU A 165 -6.84 -12.58 8.71
N GLU A 166 -7.72 -11.60 8.81
CA GLU A 166 -8.10 -10.90 10.05
C GLU A 166 -9.51 -11.32 10.51
N ASN A 167 -10.00 -12.49 10.08
CA ASN A 167 -11.34 -13.02 10.40
C ASN A 167 -12.48 -12.03 10.07
N GLY A 168 -12.37 -11.33 8.94
CA GLY A 168 -13.32 -10.30 8.52
C GLY A 168 -13.00 -8.90 9.07
N GLY A 169 -11.92 -8.76 9.84
CA GLY A 169 -11.37 -7.48 10.28
C GLY A 169 -10.50 -6.78 9.22
N PRO A 170 -10.01 -5.56 9.53
CA PRO A 170 -9.39 -4.69 8.56
C PRO A 170 -7.91 -4.97 8.26
N TYR A 171 -7.48 -4.57 7.07
CA TYR A 171 -6.06 -4.45 6.75
C TYR A 171 -5.42 -3.36 7.61
N LYS A 172 -4.28 -3.68 8.23
CA LYS A 172 -3.53 -2.75 9.09
C LYS A 172 -2.05 -2.80 8.77
N ALA A 173 -1.40 -1.65 8.84
CA ALA A 173 0.05 -1.52 8.84
C ALA A 173 0.49 -0.37 9.73
N SER A 174 1.77 -0.29 10.09
CA SER A 174 2.29 0.86 10.81
C SER A 174 3.67 1.27 10.34
N ILE A 175 4.03 2.53 10.57
CA ILE A 175 5.39 3.06 10.40
C ILE A 175 5.88 3.68 11.73
N PRO A 176 7.19 3.81 11.95
CA PRO A 176 7.72 4.57 13.09
C PRO A 176 7.24 6.02 13.10
N LEU A 177 6.95 6.57 14.28
CA LEU A 177 6.47 7.95 14.45
C LEU A 177 7.47 8.97 13.88
N ILE A 178 8.77 8.71 14.03
CA ILE A 178 9.81 9.57 13.45
C ILE A 178 9.73 9.64 11.93
N GLN A 179 9.33 8.56 11.25
CA GLN A 179 9.13 8.58 9.80
C GLN A 179 7.85 9.33 9.44
N ALA A 180 6.76 9.10 10.19
CA ALA A 180 5.47 9.76 9.97
C ALA A 180 5.51 11.29 10.17
N THR A 181 6.34 11.75 11.11
CA THR A 181 6.45 13.17 11.49
C THR A 181 7.62 13.89 10.80
N ASN A 182 8.44 13.19 10.01
CA ASN A 182 9.50 13.82 9.23
C ASN A 182 8.95 14.27 7.86
N PRO A 183 8.88 15.58 7.58
CA PRO A 183 8.42 16.07 6.29
C PRO A 183 9.28 15.62 5.11
N GLU A 184 10.57 15.30 5.32
CA GLU A 184 11.48 14.81 4.27
C GLU A 184 11.24 13.34 3.90
N ALA A 185 10.51 12.59 4.72
CA ALA A 185 10.11 11.23 4.38
C ALA A 185 8.94 11.18 3.38
N ASP A 186 8.33 12.33 3.08
CA ASP A 186 7.26 12.51 2.09
C ASP A 186 6.09 11.52 2.24
N VAL A 187 5.77 11.12 3.47
CA VAL A 187 4.59 10.29 3.75
C VAL A 187 3.34 11.13 3.51
N LEU A 188 2.47 10.68 2.61
CA LEU A 188 1.25 11.38 2.21
C LEU A 188 -0.01 10.66 2.71
N LEU A 189 -1.01 11.45 3.11
CA LEU A 189 -2.41 11.08 2.96
C LEU A 189 -2.85 11.53 1.56
N ALA A 190 -2.76 10.61 0.61
CA ALA A 190 -3.05 10.86 -0.79
C ALA A 190 -4.54 10.72 -1.09
N TYR A 191 -5.08 11.69 -1.82
CA TYR A 191 -6.44 11.70 -2.39
C TYR A 191 -6.44 11.82 -3.92
N GLU A 192 -5.26 12.04 -4.53
CA GLU A 192 -5.05 12.06 -5.98
C GLU A 192 -3.93 11.10 -6.41
N MET A 193 -4.04 10.61 -7.64
CA MET A 193 -3.05 9.79 -8.33
C MET A 193 -3.00 10.18 -9.81
N ASN A 194 -1.82 10.56 -10.28
CA ASN A 194 -1.56 11.05 -11.63
C ASN A 194 -2.41 12.27 -12.04
N GLY A 195 -2.67 13.17 -11.08
CA GLY A 195 -3.45 14.40 -11.31
C GLY A 195 -4.96 14.23 -11.25
N GLU A 196 -5.46 13.00 -11.12
CA GLU A 196 -6.88 12.67 -11.00
C GLU A 196 -7.21 12.21 -9.57
N PRO A 197 -8.47 12.32 -9.13
CA PRO A 197 -8.92 11.68 -7.89
C PRO A 197 -8.55 10.20 -7.87
N LEU A 198 -8.21 9.67 -6.69
CA LEU A 198 -7.97 8.24 -6.54
C LEU A 198 -9.13 7.43 -7.10
N ASN A 199 -8.83 6.32 -7.77
CA ASN A 199 -9.85 5.33 -8.10
C ASN A 199 -10.10 4.38 -6.92
N ARG A 200 -11.20 3.62 -6.99
CA ARG A 200 -11.56 2.66 -5.95
C ARG A 200 -10.49 1.59 -5.70
N ASP A 201 -9.88 1.02 -6.75
CA ASP A 201 -8.82 0.00 -6.60
C ASP A 201 -7.57 0.50 -5.85
N HIS A 202 -7.28 1.79 -5.95
CA HIS A 202 -6.10 2.43 -5.39
C HIS A 202 -6.37 3.22 -4.12
N GLY A 203 -7.59 3.17 -3.57
CA GLY A 203 -7.86 3.65 -2.22
C GLY A 203 -8.78 4.85 -2.09
N TYR A 204 -9.59 5.18 -3.11
CA TYR A 204 -10.57 6.26 -3.01
C TYR A 204 -11.44 6.12 -1.74
N PRO A 205 -11.59 7.17 -0.92
CA PRO A 205 -11.17 8.56 -1.18
C PRO A 205 -9.78 8.93 -0.66
N LEU A 206 -9.19 8.11 0.21
CA LEU A 206 -7.94 8.43 0.88
C LEU A 206 -7.11 7.18 1.18
N ARG A 207 -5.81 7.29 0.92
CA ARG A 207 -4.81 6.27 1.27
C ARG A 207 -3.58 6.89 1.91
N VAL A 208 -2.77 6.07 2.57
CA VAL A 208 -1.37 6.40 2.83
C VAL A 208 -0.52 6.04 1.62
N VAL A 209 0.45 6.88 1.30
CA VAL A 209 1.61 6.55 0.46
C VAL A 209 2.86 6.74 1.31
N VAL A 210 3.68 5.69 1.40
CA VAL A 210 4.94 5.68 2.16
C VAL A 210 6.10 5.47 1.18
N PRO A 211 6.74 6.54 0.68
CA PRO A 211 7.85 6.43 -0.27
C PRO A 211 9.03 5.62 0.30
N GLY A 212 9.71 4.87 -0.56
CA GLY A 212 10.87 4.05 -0.17
C GLY A 212 10.54 2.83 0.71
N VAL A 213 9.25 2.50 0.89
CA VAL A 213 8.79 1.37 1.70
C VAL A 213 7.97 0.43 0.82
N ILE A 214 7.97 -0.87 1.14
CA ILE A 214 7.17 -1.85 0.41
C ILE A 214 5.69 -1.41 0.34
N GLY A 215 5.03 -1.69 -0.79
CA GLY A 215 3.67 -1.23 -1.05
C GLY A 215 2.63 -1.68 0.00
N ALA A 216 2.93 -2.75 0.76
CA ALA A 216 2.10 -3.23 1.86
C ALA A 216 1.86 -2.18 2.97
N ARG A 217 2.79 -1.23 3.18
CA ARG A 217 2.64 -0.22 4.25
C ARG A 217 1.82 1.00 3.82
N SER A 218 1.56 1.14 2.53
CA SER A 218 0.73 2.21 1.96
C SER A 218 -0.74 1.79 2.02
N VAL A 219 -1.36 1.86 3.20
CA VAL A 219 -2.73 1.39 3.46
C VAL A 219 -3.75 2.18 2.63
N LYS A 220 -4.74 1.49 2.05
CA LYS A 220 -5.83 2.07 1.25
C LYS A 220 -7.11 2.16 2.06
N TRP A 221 -8.04 3.04 1.65
CA TRP A 221 -9.37 3.18 2.24
C TRP A 221 -9.33 3.40 3.75
N LEU A 222 -8.61 4.44 4.16
CA LEU A 222 -8.34 4.71 5.57
C LEU A 222 -9.63 4.89 6.37
N ASP A 223 -9.64 4.32 7.57
CA ASP A 223 -10.70 4.48 8.57
C ASP A 223 -10.15 5.21 9.80
N SER A 224 -8.97 4.80 10.27
CA SER A 224 -8.32 5.44 11.42
C SER A 224 -6.80 5.46 11.32
N ILE A 225 -6.21 6.42 12.04
CA ILE A 225 -4.78 6.61 12.25
C ILE A 225 -4.54 6.57 13.75
N ASN A 226 -3.87 5.53 14.23
CA ASN A 226 -3.70 5.26 15.65
C ASN A 226 -2.23 5.48 16.06
N ILE A 227 -2.00 6.33 17.04
CA ILE A 227 -0.68 6.52 17.65
C ILE A 227 -0.50 5.46 18.73
N ILE A 228 0.48 4.58 18.58
CA ILE A 228 0.64 3.40 19.42
C ILE A 228 2.09 3.26 19.93
N ALA A 229 2.26 2.58 21.07
CA ALA A 229 3.56 2.47 21.75
C ALA A 229 4.55 1.55 21.01
N GLU A 230 4.02 0.49 20.42
CA GLU A 230 4.79 -0.56 19.71
C GLU A 230 4.26 -0.71 18.29
N GLU A 231 4.98 -1.43 17.43
CA GLU A 231 4.52 -1.70 16.07
C GLU A 231 3.13 -2.37 16.03
N CYS A 232 2.39 -2.14 14.95
CA CYS A 232 1.06 -2.72 14.74
C CYS A 232 1.09 -4.26 14.89
N GLN A 233 0.12 -4.77 15.66
CA GLN A 233 -0.02 -6.20 15.96
C GLN A 233 -0.90 -6.95 14.94
N GLY A 234 -1.34 -6.26 13.87
CA GLY A 234 -2.14 -6.85 12.80
C GLY A 234 -1.42 -7.99 12.06
N PHE A 235 -2.20 -8.89 11.48
CA PHE A 235 -1.73 -10.09 10.79
C PHE A 235 -0.66 -9.74 9.74
N PHE A 236 -0.89 -8.72 8.92
CA PHE A 236 0.03 -8.34 7.84
C PHE A 236 1.31 -7.64 8.31
N MET A 237 1.41 -7.24 9.58
CA MET A 237 2.66 -6.78 10.18
C MET A 237 3.40 -7.95 10.86
N GLN A 238 2.66 -8.79 11.59
CA GLN A 238 3.26 -9.79 12.48
C GLN A 238 3.45 -11.17 11.85
N LYS A 239 2.56 -11.56 10.94
CA LYS A 239 2.45 -12.91 10.35
C LYS A 239 2.56 -12.91 8.82
N ASP A 240 3.02 -11.81 8.23
CA ASP A 240 3.32 -11.70 6.80
C ASP A 240 4.39 -10.62 6.57
N TYR A 241 4.86 -10.48 5.32
CA TYR A 241 5.79 -9.43 4.88
C TYR A 241 7.05 -9.35 5.74
N LYS A 242 7.67 -10.52 6.00
CA LYS A 242 8.95 -10.68 6.68
C LYS A 242 9.89 -11.53 5.81
N MET A 243 11.19 -11.19 5.82
CA MET A 243 12.20 -11.89 5.03
C MET A 243 12.91 -12.95 5.88
N PHE A 244 12.62 -14.23 5.61
CA PHE A 244 13.22 -15.38 6.31
C PHE A 244 14.41 -15.95 5.52
N PRO A 245 15.39 -16.59 6.19
CA PRO A 245 16.47 -17.29 5.51
C PRO A 245 15.95 -18.56 4.78
N PRO A 246 16.67 -19.09 3.78
CA PRO A 246 16.23 -20.25 3.00
C PRO A 246 16.03 -21.55 3.80
N THR A 247 16.61 -21.64 5.00
CA THR A 247 16.50 -22.78 5.93
C THR A 247 15.15 -22.86 6.65
N VAL A 248 14.33 -21.80 6.59
CA VAL A 248 13.00 -21.76 7.20
C VAL A 248 11.94 -22.31 6.25
N ASP A 249 11.03 -23.11 6.78
CA ASP A 249 9.86 -23.69 6.10
C ASP A 249 8.61 -23.58 7.00
N TRP A 250 7.50 -24.21 6.60
CA TRP A 250 6.23 -24.13 7.33
C TRP A 250 6.22 -24.91 8.65
N ASP A 251 7.12 -25.88 8.83
CA ASP A 251 7.16 -26.71 10.03
C ASP A 251 7.99 -26.04 11.14
N ASN A 252 8.95 -25.18 10.77
CA ASN A 252 9.86 -24.52 11.71
C ASN A 252 9.73 -22.98 11.79
N ILE A 253 8.79 -22.37 11.04
CA ILE A 253 8.65 -20.91 11.01
C ILE A 253 8.34 -20.32 12.38
N ASN A 254 9.17 -19.38 12.83
CA ASN A 254 8.91 -18.52 13.97
C ASN A 254 8.90 -17.05 13.57
N TRP A 255 7.69 -16.48 13.50
CA TRP A 255 7.44 -15.11 13.03
C TRP A 255 8.12 -14.01 13.83
N SER A 256 8.38 -14.20 15.13
CA SER A 256 9.01 -13.17 15.97
C SER A 256 10.52 -13.06 15.74
N THR A 257 11.14 -14.05 15.07
CA THR A 257 12.58 -14.03 14.79
C THR A 257 12.98 -13.03 13.71
N ARG A 258 12.02 -12.48 12.96
CA ARG A 258 12.23 -11.48 11.91
C ARG A 258 11.40 -10.21 12.21
N LYS A 259 11.97 -9.06 11.87
CA LYS A 259 11.25 -7.78 11.91
C LYS A 259 10.36 -7.62 10.68
N PRO A 260 9.24 -6.87 10.77
CA PRO A 260 8.45 -6.50 9.59
C PRO A 260 9.31 -5.82 8.53
N GLN A 261 9.15 -6.21 7.27
CA GLN A 261 9.86 -5.58 6.16
C GLN A 261 9.29 -4.18 5.94
N MET A 262 10.16 -3.17 5.88
CA MET A 262 9.82 -1.77 5.61
C MET A 262 10.46 -1.36 4.28
N ASP A 263 11.74 -0.98 4.30
CA ASP A 263 12.55 -0.74 3.10
C ASP A 263 12.68 -2.03 2.25
N PHE A 264 13.14 -1.92 1.02
CA PHE A 264 13.40 -3.06 0.13
C PHE A 264 14.73 -2.91 -0.60
N PRO A 265 15.42 -4.03 -0.91
CA PRO A 265 16.71 -3.95 -1.58
C PRO A 265 16.56 -3.51 -3.04
N VAL A 266 17.70 -3.16 -3.64
CA VAL A 266 17.83 -2.88 -5.07
C VAL A 266 17.15 -3.97 -5.93
N GLN A 267 16.43 -3.54 -6.98
CA GLN A 267 15.69 -4.41 -7.88
C GLN A 267 15.79 -3.90 -9.32
N SER A 268 15.81 -4.83 -10.28
CA SER A 268 15.71 -4.57 -11.72
C SER A 268 15.14 -5.80 -12.46
N ALA A 269 14.40 -5.57 -13.54
CA ALA A 269 13.94 -6.62 -14.45
C ALA A 269 13.86 -6.10 -15.89
N ILE A 270 14.17 -6.96 -16.86
CA ILE A 270 13.98 -6.67 -18.29
C ILE A 270 12.48 -6.77 -18.59
N CYS A 271 11.91 -5.75 -19.24
CA CYS A 271 10.46 -5.67 -19.52
C CYS A 271 10.14 -5.53 -21.01
N SER A 272 11.12 -5.14 -21.82
CA SER A 272 11.03 -5.12 -23.29
C SER A 272 10.94 -6.50 -23.93
N LEU A 273 11.30 -7.56 -23.20
CA LEU A 273 11.26 -8.95 -23.62
C LEU A 273 10.60 -9.85 -22.55
N GLU A 274 10.20 -11.03 -22.98
CA GLU A 274 9.75 -12.14 -22.12
C GLU A 274 10.97 -12.92 -21.58
N ASP A 275 10.73 -13.91 -20.71
CA ASP A 275 11.80 -14.80 -20.23
C ASP A 275 12.42 -15.63 -21.36
N VAL A 276 11.63 -15.91 -22.41
CA VAL A 276 12.05 -16.61 -23.63
C VAL A 276 11.43 -15.90 -24.83
N ASN A 277 12.27 -15.44 -25.76
CA ASN A 277 11.84 -14.77 -27.00
C ASN A 277 12.51 -15.36 -28.23
N HIS A 278 11.77 -15.33 -29.34
CA HIS A 278 12.34 -15.49 -30.68
C HIS A 278 12.56 -14.11 -31.29
N ILE A 279 13.81 -13.80 -31.65
CA ILE A 279 14.21 -12.50 -32.22
C ILE A 279 14.84 -12.70 -33.60
N LYS A 280 14.64 -11.73 -34.49
CA LYS A 280 15.35 -11.69 -35.77
C LYS A 280 16.80 -11.24 -35.54
N PRO A 281 17.77 -11.69 -36.36
CA PRO A 281 19.13 -11.17 -36.31
C PRO A 281 19.14 -9.64 -36.52
N GLY A 282 19.95 -8.94 -35.73
CA GLY A 282 20.05 -7.48 -35.79
C GLY A 282 20.12 -6.84 -34.40
N LYS A 283 19.82 -5.54 -34.34
CA LYS A 283 19.79 -4.78 -33.09
C LYS A 283 18.47 -5.01 -32.36
N VAL A 284 18.54 -5.31 -31.07
CA VAL A 284 17.39 -5.46 -30.17
C VAL A 284 17.56 -4.51 -28.99
N SER A 285 16.51 -3.78 -28.64
CA SER A 285 16.50 -2.90 -27.49
C SER A 285 16.20 -3.70 -26.22
N MET A 286 17.07 -3.58 -25.22
CA MET A 286 16.91 -4.19 -23.89
C MET A 286 16.60 -3.06 -22.90
N LEU A 287 15.31 -2.74 -22.78
CA LEU A 287 14.76 -1.80 -21.80
C LEU A 287 14.02 -2.54 -20.67
#